data_AF-A0A397GEE9-F1
#
_entry.id   AF-A0A397GEE9-F1
#
_cell.length_a   1.000
_cell.length_b   1.000
_cell.length_c   1.000
_cell.angle_alpha   90.00
_cell.angle_beta   90.00
_cell.angle_gamma   90.00
#
_symmetry.space_group_name_H-M   'P 1'
#
loop_
_entity.id
_entity.type
_entity.pdbx_description
1 polymer ?
#
loop_
_entity_poly.entity_id
_entity_poly.type
_entity_poly.pdbx_seq_one_letter_code
_entity_poly.pdbx_strand_id
1 'polypeptide(L)'
;MKALNDSGIVLVDVKRVRVNNDKEIWHMEISGPPSNPSTCHIVNDTKKTLQLDILNLIEILRNHLDLDVNIAKKIKVFSMQVIAYRLTLYALNMLKDGQFIAYELASAELPFDFDSRAKYLAVMRMFAIFHDEVVQQKAIMDKIDRILIPCKDTSVYSILRIPENLRDI
;
A
#
# COMPACT_ATOMS: atom_id res chain seq x y z
N MET A 1 -39.34 -0.23 -22.62
CA MET A 1 -38.93 0.40 -21.35
C MET A 1 -38.07 -0.63 -20.62
N LYS A 2 -36.74 -0.49 -20.67
CA LYS A 2 -35.80 -1.41 -20.01
C LYS A 2 -35.60 -0.92 -18.57
N ALA A 3 -35.86 -1.76 -17.58
CA ALA A 3 -35.55 -1.47 -16.20
C ALA A 3 -34.02 -1.34 -16.05
N LEU A 4 -33.55 -0.14 -15.71
CA LEU A 4 -32.24 0.04 -15.09
C LEU A 4 -32.35 -0.59 -13.70
N ASN A 5 -31.72 -1.75 -13.51
CA ASN A 5 -31.49 -2.25 -12.16
C ASN A 5 -30.32 -1.45 -11.59
N ASP A 6 -30.71 -0.50 -10.75
CA ASP A 6 -29.89 0.24 -9.82
C ASP A 6 -29.12 -0.74 -8.91
N SER A 7 -27.85 -1.01 -9.21
CA SER A 7 -26.93 -1.61 -8.24
C SER A 7 -25.93 -0.53 -7.85
N GLY A 8 -26.06 -0.05 -6.62
CA GLY A 8 -25.25 1.02 -6.01
C GLY A 8 -23.77 0.65 -5.90
N ILE A 9 -23.09 0.58 -7.03
CA ILE A 9 -21.64 0.41 -7.12
C ILE A 9 -21.04 1.79 -6.85
N VAL A 10 -20.59 1.97 -5.61
CA VAL A 10 -19.75 3.11 -5.22
C VAL A 10 -18.32 2.76 -5.63
N LEU A 11 -17.92 3.21 -6.82
CA LEU A 11 -16.50 3.28 -7.20
C LEU A 11 -15.86 4.38 -6.35
N VAL A 12 -15.07 3.99 -5.36
CA VAL A 12 -14.29 4.92 -4.54
C VAL A 12 -12.84 4.46 -4.58
N ASP A 13 -12.05 5.20 -5.35
CA ASP A 13 -10.60 5.15 -5.32
C ASP A 13 -10.17 6.17 -4.26
N VAL A 14 -9.69 5.71 -3.10
CA VAL A 14 -9.13 6.63 -2.09
C VAL A 14 -7.63 6.66 -2.23
N LYS A 15 -7.11 7.78 -2.73
CA LYS A 15 -5.68 8.06 -2.78
C LYS A 15 -5.28 9.03 -1.68
N ARG A 16 -4.23 8.75 -0.91
CA ARG A 16 -3.69 9.71 0.08
C ARG A 16 -2.24 10.06 -0.19
N VAL A 17 -2.03 11.35 -0.40
CA VAL A 17 -0.73 11.94 -0.70
C VAL A 17 -0.21 12.70 0.53
N ARG A 18 1.10 12.59 0.80
CA ARG A 18 1.77 13.38 1.85
C ARG A 18 2.02 14.80 1.36
N VAL A 19 1.33 15.78 1.93
CA VAL A 19 1.32 17.21 1.55
C VAL A 19 2.72 17.88 1.44
N ASN A 20 3.74 17.39 2.16
CA ASN A 20 5.06 18.03 2.14
C ASN A 20 5.96 17.59 0.98
N ASN A 21 5.74 16.41 0.39
CA ASN A 21 6.65 15.86 -0.63
C ASN A 21 5.89 15.26 -1.82
N ASP A 22 4.58 15.44 -1.90
CA ASP A 22 3.67 14.85 -2.90
C ASP A 22 3.77 13.33 -3.10
N LYS A 23 4.39 12.62 -2.15
CA LYS A 23 4.54 11.17 -2.20
C LYS A 23 3.30 10.47 -1.70
N GLU A 24 2.83 9.52 -2.48
CA GLU A 24 1.76 8.62 -2.08
C GLU A 24 2.29 7.62 -1.05
N ILE A 25 1.66 7.61 0.12
CA ILE A 25 2.04 6.73 1.24
C ILE A 25 1.01 5.63 1.47
N TRP A 26 -0.20 5.83 0.94
CA TRP A 26 -1.31 4.93 1.10
C TRP A 26 -2.40 5.16 0.05
N HIS A 27 -2.98 4.07 -0.44
CA HIS A 27 -4.21 4.08 -1.23
C HIS A 27 -5.11 2.88 -0.90
N MET A 28 -6.37 3.01 -1.31
CA MET A 28 -7.39 1.97 -1.17
C MET A 28 -8.08 1.74 -2.50
N GLU A 29 -8.12 0.47 -2.91
CA GLU A 29 -8.85 -0.03 -4.08
C GLU A 29 -10.05 -0.87 -3.61
N ILE A 30 -11.21 -0.67 -4.23
CA ILE A 30 -12.42 -1.46 -3.97
C ILE A 30 -12.81 -2.22 -5.24
N SER A 31 -12.66 -3.54 -5.21
CA SER A 31 -12.91 -4.40 -6.37
C SER A 31 -14.17 -5.25 -6.19
N GLY A 32 -15.18 -4.90 -6.99
CA GLY A 32 -16.38 -5.70 -7.25
C GLY A 32 -17.51 -5.52 -6.23
N PRO A 33 -18.77 -5.80 -6.66
CA PRO A 33 -19.91 -5.80 -5.75
C PRO A 33 -19.81 -6.94 -4.71
N PRO A 34 -20.51 -6.84 -3.55
CA PRO A 34 -20.55 -7.90 -2.55
C PRO A 34 -21.03 -9.25 -3.11
N SER A 35 -21.86 -9.22 -4.16
CA SER A 35 -22.39 -10.37 -4.88
C SER A 35 -21.74 -10.52 -6.25
N ASN A 36 -21.06 -11.65 -6.50
CA ASN A 36 -20.40 -12.03 -7.76
C ASN A 36 -19.23 -11.12 -8.20
N PRO A 37 -18.15 -11.04 -7.40
CA PRO A 37 -16.96 -10.35 -7.84
C PRO A 37 -16.30 -11.17 -8.98
N SER A 38 -16.09 -10.55 -10.13
CA SER A 38 -15.43 -11.18 -11.27
C SER A 38 -13.93 -11.34 -11.00
N THR A 39 -13.46 -12.60 -10.93
CA THR A 39 -12.07 -12.96 -10.60
C THR A 39 -11.03 -12.31 -11.51
N CYS A 40 -11.33 -12.14 -12.81
CA CYS A 40 -10.43 -11.49 -13.77
C CYS A 40 -10.20 -10.01 -13.44
N HIS A 41 -11.23 -9.28 -13.03
CA HIS A 41 -11.10 -7.86 -12.66
C HIS A 41 -10.30 -7.71 -11.36
N ILE A 42 -10.62 -8.51 -10.33
CA ILE A 42 -9.89 -8.50 -9.06
C ILE A 42 -8.38 -8.71 -9.27
N VAL A 43 -7.98 -9.74 -10.04
CA VAL A 43 -6.56 -10.04 -10.27
C VAL A 43 -5.85 -8.88 -10.97
N ASN A 44 -6.51 -8.26 -11.97
CA ASN A 44 -5.94 -7.13 -12.69
C ASN A 44 -5.80 -5.89 -11.79
N ASP A 45 -6.79 -5.60 -10.97
CA ASP A 45 -6.77 -4.43 -10.08
C ASP A 45 -5.77 -4.63 -8.93
N THR A 46 -5.66 -5.85 -8.39
CA THR A 46 -4.60 -6.20 -7.45
C THR A 46 -3.21 -6.06 -8.06
N LYS A 47 -3.03 -6.47 -9.33
CA LYS A 47 -1.75 -6.30 -10.03
C LYS A 47 -1.40 -4.83 -10.21
N LYS A 48 -2.36 -3.97 -10.59
CA LYS A 48 -2.15 -2.52 -10.71
C LYS A 48 -1.78 -1.90 -9.36
N THR A 49 -2.49 -2.29 -8.29
CA THR A 49 -2.19 -1.85 -6.91
C THR A 49 -0.74 -2.15 -6.54
N LEU A 50 -0.29 -3.40 -6.73
CA LEU A 50 1.08 -3.79 -6.42
C LEU A 50 2.12 -3.06 -7.28
N GLN A 51 1.81 -2.81 -8.57
CA GLN A 51 2.68 -2.03 -9.45
C GLN A 51 2.81 -0.58 -8.96
N LEU A 52 1.71 0.03 -8.54
CA LEU A 52 1.69 1.38 -7.98
C LEU A 52 2.48 1.44 -6.66
N ASP A 53 2.33 0.46 -5.77
CA ASP A 53 3.07 0.38 -4.52
C ASP A 53 4.59 0.27 -4.74
N ILE A 54 5.01 -0.54 -5.72
CA ILE A 54 6.42 -0.64 -6.12
C ILE A 54 6.94 0.69 -6.65
N LEU A 55 6.18 1.36 -7.53
CA LEU A 55 6.54 2.67 -8.08
C LEU A 55 6.69 3.72 -6.98
N ASN A 56 5.72 3.80 -6.07
CA ASN A 56 5.74 4.72 -4.93
C ASN A 56 6.95 4.47 -4.03
N LEU A 57 7.29 3.21 -3.76
CA LEU A 57 8.46 2.90 -2.96
C LEU A 57 9.76 3.24 -3.70
N ILE A 58 9.85 2.96 -5.01
CA ILE A 58 11.01 3.35 -5.83
C ILE A 58 11.18 4.88 -5.80
N GLU A 59 10.11 5.65 -5.93
CA GLU A 59 10.15 7.11 -5.86
C GLU A 59 10.64 7.60 -4.49
N ILE A 60 10.23 6.96 -3.39
CA ILE A 60 10.77 7.24 -2.06
C ILE A 60 12.28 6.96 -2.03
N LEU A 61 12.69 5.77 -2.46
CA LEU A 61 14.08 5.30 -2.43
C LEU A 61 15.02 6.10 -3.36
N ARG A 62 14.53 6.62 -4.49
CA ARG A 62 15.29 7.49 -5.41
C ARG A 62 15.74 8.79 -4.75
N ASN A 63 15.02 9.28 -3.74
CA ASN A 63 15.46 10.47 -2.99
C ASN A 63 16.46 10.12 -1.88
N HIS A 64 16.77 8.85 -1.69
CA HIS A 64 17.61 8.32 -0.61
C HIS A 64 18.58 7.25 -1.14
N LEU A 65 19.17 7.45 -2.32
CA LEU A 65 20.06 6.47 -2.97
C LEU A 65 21.33 6.16 -2.16
N ASP A 66 21.83 7.13 -1.40
CA ASP A 66 23.01 6.98 -0.54
C ASP A 66 22.67 6.38 0.84
N LEU A 67 21.41 6.01 1.07
CA LEU A 67 20.95 5.43 2.33
C LEU A 67 21.43 3.98 2.47
N ASP A 68 21.80 3.60 3.70
CA ASP A 68 22.13 2.22 4.04
C ASP A 68 20.93 1.29 3.82
N VAL A 69 21.15 0.17 3.14
CA VAL A 69 20.11 -0.83 2.83
C VAL A 69 19.39 -1.35 4.08
N ASN A 70 20.07 -1.47 5.23
CA ASN A 70 19.46 -1.92 6.49
C ASN A 70 18.47 -0.89 7.07
N ILE A 71 18.60 0.38 6.68
CA ILE A 71 17.65 1.44 7.01
C ILE A 71 16.56 1.47 5.92
N ALA A 72 16.95 1.50 4.65
CA ALA A 72 16.03 1.59 3.52
C ALA A 72 14.98 0.48 3.49
N LYS A 73 15.36 -0.77 3.82
CA LYS A 73 14.42 -1.90 3.90
C LYS A 73 13.27 -1.73 4.89
N LYS A 74 13.38 -0.77 5.81
CA LYS A 74 12.35 -0.47 6.82
C LYS A 74 11.29 0.49 6.30
N ILE A 75 11.56 1.19 5.20
CA ILE A 75 10.60 2.06 4.54
C ILE A 75 9.50 1.18 3.94
N LYS A 76 8.25 1.45 4.35
CA LYS A 76 7.06 0.77 3.85
C LYS A 76 6.19 1.73 3.05
N VAL A 77 5.54 1.20 2.02
CA VAL A 77 4.32 1.76 1.41
C VAL A 77 3.16 0.86 1.81
N PHE A 78 1.98 1.43 2.02
CA PHE A 78 0.80 0.70 2.47
C PHE A 78 -0.28 0.75 1.41
N SER A 79 -1.06 -0.32 1.29
CA SER A 79 -2.26 -0.32 0.44
C SER A 79 -3.38 -1.09 1.12
N MET A 80 -4.62 -0.73 0.85
CA MET A 80 -5.80 -1.47 1.30
C MET A 80 -6.59 -1.96 0.09
N GLN A 81 -7.05 -3.19 0.16
CA GLN A 81 -7.93 -3.76 -0.86
C GLN A 81 -9.21 -4.25 -0.24
N VAL A 82 -10.34 -3.84 -0.81
CA VAL A 82 -11.64 -4.40 -0.50
C VAL A 82 -12.02 -5.32 -1.65
N ILE A 83 -12.08 -6.62 -1.39
CA ILE A 83 -12.54 -7.62 -2.35
C ILE A 83 -13.83 -8.23 -1.79
N ALA A 84 -14.95 -7.97 -2.46
CA ALA A 84 -16.29 -8.27 -1.95
C ALA A 84 -16.50 -7.72 -0.52
N TYR A 85 -16.50 -8.58 0.49
CA TYR A 85 -16.67 -8.19 1.90
C TYR A 85 -15.36 -8.17 2.69
N ARG A 86 -14.23 -8.59 2.11
CA ARG A 86 -12.96 -8.66 2.84
C ARG A 86 -12.13 -7.41 2.55
N LEU A 87 -11.88 -6.63 3.59
CA LEU A 87 -10.92 -5.54 3.61
C LEU A 87 -9.57 -6.09 4.08
N THR A 88 -8.52 -5.89 3.30
CA THR A 88 -7.16 -6.37 3.60
C THR A 88 -6.18 -5.21 3.54
N LEU A 89 -5.36 -5.04 4.57
CA LEU A 89 -4.26 -4.08 4.64
C LEU A 89 -2.94 -4.78 4.31
N TYR A 90 -2.22 -4.23 3.34
CA TYR A 90 -0.92 -4.69 2.91
C TYR A 90 0.17 -3.67 3.26
N ALA A 91 1.39 -4.18 3.45
CA ALA A 91 2.61 -3.40 3.43
C ALA A 91 3.55 -3.93 2.34
N LEU A 92 4.25 -3.03 1.68
CA LEU A 92 5.30 -3.32 0.71
C LEU A 92 6.61 -2.67 1.13
N ASN A 93 7.70 -3.43 1.12
CA ASN A 93 9.06 -2.93 1.39
C ASN A 93 10.13 -3.62 0.53
N MET A 94 11.33 -3.03 0.51
CA MET A 94 12.49 -3.59 -0.18
C MET A 94 13.24 -4.59 0.72
N LEU A 95 13.73 -5.68 0.13
CA LEU A 95 14.61 -6.66 0.74
C LEU A 95 16.09 -6.28 0.61
N LYS A 96 16.97 -6.99 1.31
CA LYS A 96 18.43 -6.70 1.29
C LYS A 96 19.07 -6.87 -0.09
N ASP A 97 18.48 -7.68 -0.96
CA ASP A 97 18.95 -7.97 -2.31
C ASP A 97 18.30 -7.06 -3.37
N GLY A 98 17.50 -6.08 -2.95
CA GLY A 98 16.82 -5.13 -3.83
C GLY A 98 15.49 -5.63 -4.39
N GLN A 99 15.05 -6.84 -4.04
CA GLN A 99 13.71 -7.31 -4.39
C GLN A 99 12.64 -6.62 -3.54
N PHE A 100 11.40 -6.64 -3.99
CA PHE A 100 10.25 -6.12 -3.26
C PHE A 100 9.42 -7.26 -2.68
N ILE A 101 8.92 -7.08 -1.47
CA ILE A 101 7.99 -8.01 -0.84
C ILE A 101 6.75 -7.25 -0.39
N ALA A 102 5.58 -7.81 -0.73
CA ALA A 102 4.29 -7.38 -0.21
C ALA A 102 3.76 -8.45 0.75
N TYR A 103 3.19 -8.05 1.87
CA TYR A 103 2.61 -8.96 2.86
C TYR A 103 1.39 -8.35 3.55
N GLU A 104 0.44 -9.20 3.95
CA GLU A 104 -0.75 -8.81 4.69
C GLU A 104 -0.36 -8.43 6.13
N LEU A 105 -0.78 -7.24 6.57
CA LEU A 105 -0.67 -6.80 7.96
C LEU A 105 -1.89 -7.22 8.78
N ALA A 106 -3.08 -7.06 8.19
CA ALA A 106 -4.34 -7.39 8.82
C ALA A 106 -5.46 -7.49 7.78
N SER A 107 -6.52 -8.23 8.11
CA SER A 107 -7.76 -8.25 7.34
C SER A 107 -8.98 -8.25 8.26
N ALA A 108 -10.08 -7.73 7.73
CA ALA A 108 -11.37 -7.70 8.40
C ALA A 108 -12.50 -7.86 7.39
N GLU A 109 -13.65 -8.34 7.85
CA GLU A 109 -14.86 -8.36 7.04
C GLU A 109 -15.65 -7.07 7.27
N LEU A 110 -16.01 -6.40 6.17
CA LEU A 110 -16.91 -5.25 6.19
C LEU A 110 -18.34 -5.72 6.50
N PRO A 111 -18.95 -5.22 7.59
CA PRO A 111 -20.34 -5.55 7.91
C PRO A 111 -21.30 -4.72 7.07
N PHE A 112 -21.86 -5.32 6.03
CA PHE A 112 -22.89 -4.68 5.20
C PHE A 112 -24.33 -4.96 5.69
N ASP A 113 -24.49 -5.76 6.74
CA ASP A 113 -25.77 -6.07 7.36
C ASP A 113 -25.78 -5.74 8.87
N PHE A 114 -26.98 -5.52 9.42
CA PHE A 114 -27.17 -5.11 10.82
C PHE A 114 -26.75 -6.18 11.84
N ASP A 115 -26.81 -7.46 11.45
CA ASP A 115 -26.47 -8.58 12.32
C ASP A 115 -24.95 -8.75 12.45
N SER A 116 -24.21 -8.33 11.42
CA SER A 116 -22.74 -8.32 11.37
C SER A 116 -22.09 -7.17 12.13
N ARG A 117 -22.83 -6.33 12.88
CA ARG A 117 -22.27 -5.14 13.57
C ARG A 117 -21.06 -5.43 14.47
N ALA A 118 -20.95 -6.62 15.03
CA ALA A 118 -19.80 -7.03 15.84
C ALA A 118 -18.48 -7.03 15.04
N LYS A 119 -18.55 -7.20 13.71
CA LYS A 119 -17.39 -7.19 12.80
C LYS A 119 -16.78 -5.79 12.63
N TYR A 120 -17.50 -4.72 12.94
CA TYR A 120 -16.92 -3.36 12.97
C TYR A 120 -15.73 -3.26 13.92
N LEU A 121 -15.73 -4.03 15.01
CA LEU A 121 -14.59 -4.06 15.94
C LEU A 121 -13.31 -4.57 15.26
N ALA A 122 -13.42 -5.55 14.37
CA ALA A 122 -12.28 -6.05 13.60
C ALA A 122 -11.77 -4.99 12.61
N VAL A 123 -12.68 -4.28 11.93
CA VAL A 123 -12.33 -3.17 11.04
C VAL A 123 -11.60 -2.06 11.81
N MET A 124 -12.11 -1.67 12.98
CA MET A 124 -11.45 -0.64 13.81
C MET A 124 -10.08 -1.08 14.33
N ARG A 125 -9.92 -2.36 14.71
CA ARG A 125 -8.62 -2.93 15.06
C ARG A 125 -7.63 -2.88 13.89
N MET A 126 -8.10 -3.15 12.67
CA MET A 126 -7.28 -3.03 11.47
C MET A 126 -6.79 -1.59 11.26
N PHE A 127 -7.65 -0.59 11.46
CA PHE A 127 -7.24 0.82 11.38
C PHE A 127 -6.30 1.25 12.52
N ALA A 128 -6.42 0.64 13.71
CA ALA A 128 -5.45 0.86 14.78
C ALA A 128 -4.05 0.33 14.39
N ILE A 129 -3.98 -0.87 13.80
CA ILE A 129 -2.72 -1.41 13.24
C ILE A 129 -2.15 -0.46 12.18
N PHE A 130 -3.00 0.00 11.25
CA PHE A 130 -2.57 0.95 10.22
C PHE A 130 -2.03 2.26 10.82
N HIS A 131 -2.70 2.81 11.83
CA HIS A 131 -2.24 4.00 12.54
C HIS A 131 -0.84 3.79 13.11
N ASP A 132 -0.60 2.69 13.81
CA ASP A 132 0.69 2.40 14.44
C ASP A 132 1.80 2.23 13.40
N GLU A 133 1.51 1.60 12.27
CA GLU A 133 2.41 1.48 11.13
C GLU A 133 2.77 2.85 10.52
N VAL A 134 1.81 3.76 10.39
CA VAL A 134 2.05 5.14 9.93
C VAL A 134 2.93 5.91 10.92
N VAL A 135 2.70 5.75 12.22
CA VAL A 135 3.54 6.37 13.28
C VAL A 135 4.97 5.86 13.19
N GLN A 136 5.17 4.55 13.04
CA GLN A 136 6.50 3.94 12.88
C GLN A 136 7.19 4.43 11.59
N GLN A 137 6.45 4.48 10.48
CA GLN A 137 6.96 4.97 9.21
C GLN A 137 7.41 6.44 9.33
N LYS A 138 6.63 7.30 10.01
CA LYS A 138 7.03 8.69 10.27
C LYS A 138 8.33 8.77 11.08
N ALA A 139 8.48 7.96 12.12
CA ALA A 139 9.71 7.92 12.92
C ALA A 139 10.93 7.46 12.09
N ILE A 140 10.73 6.52 11.15
CA ILE A 140 11.79 6.10 10.21
C ILE A 140 12.17 7.26 9.28
N MET A 141 11.18 7.96 8.69
CA MET A 141 11.45 9.10 7.81
C MET A 141 12.17 10.22 8.56
N ASP A 142 11.75 10.56 9.78
CA ASP A 142 12.41 11.57 10.61
C ASP A 142 13.85 11.19 10.97
N LYS A 143 14.12 9.88 11.12
CA LYS A 143 15.48 9.39 11.32
C LYS A 143 16.31 9.57 10.06
N ILE A 144 15.76 9.25 8.89
CA ILE A 144 16.44 9.41 7.59
C ILE A 144 16.80 10.87 7.34
N ASP A 145 15.87 11.80 7.61
CA ASP A 145 16.08 13.24 7.41
C ASP A 145 17.22 13.82 8.28
N ARG A 146 17.60 13.11 9.36
CA ARG A 146 18.70 13.49 10.26
C ARG A 146 20.05 12.83 9.90
N ILE A 147 20.08 11.94 8.91
CA ILE A 147 21.32 11.28 8.49
C ILE A 147 22.14 12.28 7.66
N LEU A 148 23.24 12.76 8.25
CA LEU A 148 24.16 13.71 7.62
C LEU A 148 25.38 13.03 6.98
N ILE A 149 25.61 11.74 7.28
CA ILE A 149 26.80 11.00 6.85
C ILE A 149 26.38 9.94 5.83
N PRO A 150 27.04 9.88 4.65
CA PRO A 150 26.76 8.87 3.63
C PRO A 150 26.96 7.43 4.14
N CYS A 151 26.24 6.48 3.55
CA CYS A 151 26.43 5.06 3.83
C CYS A 151 27.88 4.62 3.54
N LYS A 152 28.46 3.86 4.48
CA LYS A 152 29.81 3.28 4.33
C LYS A 152 29.80 1.87 3.75
N ASP A 153 28.65 1.20 3.80
CA ASP A 153 28.45 -0.20 3.40
C ASP A 153 27.66 -0.25 2.08
N THR A 154 26.68 -1.15 1.98
CA THR A 154 25.80 -1.28 0.82
C THR A 154 24.72 -0.18 0.84
N SER A 155 24.75 0.70 -0.16
CA SER A 155 23.74 1.75 -0.34
C SER A 155 22.58 1.28 -1.23
N VAL A 156 21.45 1.97 -1.15
CA VAL A 156 20.28 1.74 -2.01
C VAL A 156 20.66 1.78 -3.49
N TYR A 157 21.53 2.72 -3.90
CA TYR A 157 22.03 2.83 -5.27
C TYR A 157 22.58 1.52 -5.82
N SER A 158 23.28 0.75 -4.99
CA SER A 158 23.97 -0.47 -5.43
C SER A 158 23.04 -1.67 -5.64
N ILE A 159 21.83 -1.66 -5.06
CA ILE A 159 20.90 -2.80 -5.10
C ILE A 159 19.54 -2.49 -5.73
N LEU A 160 19.15 -1.22 -5.83
CA LEU A 160 17.81 -0.86 -6.30
C LEU A 160 17.65 -1.25 -7.77
N ARG A 161 16.91 -2.33 -8.01
CA ARG A 161 16.56 -2.77 -9.36
C ARG A 161 15.29 -2.07 -9.78
N ILE A 162 15.43 -1.03 -10.60
CA ILE A 162 14.28 -0.43 -11.29
C ILE A 162 13.85 -1.39 -12.40
N PRO A 163 12.64 -1.99 -12.32
CA PRO A 163 12.14 -2.87 -13.37
C PRO A 163 12.17 -2.16 -14.74
N GLU A 164 12.61 -2.84 -15.79
CA GLU A 164 12.78 -2.22 -17.12
C GLU A 164 11.48 -1.66 -17.67
N ASN A 165 10.35 -2.28 -17.33
CA ASN A 165 9.00 -1.83 -17.67
C ASN A 165 8.53 -0.57 -16.92
N LEU A 166 9.37 -0.01 -16.05
CA LEU A 166 9.08 1.18 -15.23
C LEU A 166 10.12 2.31 -15.43
N ARG A 167 10.97 2.23 -16.46
CA ARG A 167 11.99 3.25 -16.75
C ARG A 167 11.46 4.46 -17.53
N ASP A 168 10.31 4.32 -18.20
CA ASP A 168 9.74 5.32 -19.12
C ASP A 168 8.47 6.02 -18.58
N ILE A 169 8.22 5.94 -17.27
CA ILE A 169 7.20 6.74 -16.56
C ILE A 169 7.92 7.85 -15.80
#